data_AF-X0SZQ1-F1
#
_entry.id   AF-X0SZQ1-F1
#
_cell.length_a   1.000
_cell.length_b   1.000
_cell.length_c   1.000
_cell.angle_alpha   90.00
_cell.angle_beta   90.00
_cell.angle_gamma   90.00
#
_symmetry.space_group_name_H-M   'P 1'
#
loop_
_entity.id
_entity.type
_entity.pdbx_description
1 polymer ?
#
loop_
_entity_poly.entity_id
_entity_poly.type
_entity_poly.pdbx_seq_one_letter_code
_entity_poly.pdbx_strand_id
1 'polypeptide(L)'
;MAYPVYESFAEEKVSTLESSIVIDKPAGVAENDLMVAVIAQGRSGDPWTMTPPGGWSTFYNGTYYGGATLSAFYKIAGDSEPSDYTFTFDATQRAYGFIIRVSGVRVADPINIFDKESDATDTPRSPSVVTTEDECLILRAFAMDNIFITEDSGYPAAHTG
;
A
#
# COMPACT_ATOMS: atom_id res chain seq x y z
N MET A 1 2.03 18.90 -18.97
CA MET A 1 1.26 17.73 -18.53
C MET A 1 1.28 17.75 -17.01
N ALA A 2 0.24 17.28 -16.32
CA ALA A 2 0.32 17.14 -14.87
C ALA A 2 1.11 15.86 -14.56
N TYR A 3 2.02 15.93 -13.59
CA TYR A 3 2.76 14.78 -13.10
C TYR A 3 2.16 14.32 -11.75
N PRO A 4 2.28 13.03 -11.39
CA PRO A 4 1.87 12.53 -10.10
C PRO A 4 2.51 13.29 -8.93
N VAL A 5 1.69 13.79 -8.01
CA VAL A 5 2.12 14.50 -6.79
C VAL A 5 1.58 13.77 -5.57
N TYR A 6 2.46 13.39 -4.64
CA TYR A 6 2.03 12.94 -3.32
C TYR A 6 1.40 14.11 -2.56
N GLU A 7 0.19 13.90 -2.06
CA GLU A 7 -0.61 14.97 -1.49
C GLU A 7 -0.84 14.82 0.02
N SER A 8 -1.25 13.62 0.45
CA SER A 8 -1.63 13.33 1.82
C SER A 8 -1.73 11.83 2.05
N PHE A 9 -1.90 11.42 3.31
CA PHE A 9 -2.16 10.03 3.66
C PHE A 9 -3.10 9.93 4.87
N ALA A 10 -3.61 8.72 5.09
CA ALA A 10 -4.22 8.28 6.34
C ALA A 10 -3.67 6.89 6.66
N GLU A 11 -3.58 6.54 7.94
CA GLU A 11 -3.05 5.27 8.42
C GLU A 11 -3.90 4.73 9.56
N GLU A 12 -3.89 3.42 9.76
CA GLU A 12 -4.54 2.77 10.89
C GLU A 12 -3.71 1.58 11.41
N LYS A 13 -3.82 1.31 12.72
CA LYS A 13 -3.19 0.16 13.36
C LYS A 13 -4.22 -0.69 14.09
N VAL A 14 -4.39 -1.91 13.60
CA VAL A 14 -5.12 -2.98 14.30
C VAL A 14 -4.18 -3.67 15.30
N SER A 15 -4.31 -3.31 16.58
CA SER A 15 -3.46 -3.84 17.67
C SER A 15 -3.97 -5.14 18.30
N THR A 16 -5.26 -5.43 18.15
CA THR A 16 -5.93 -6.68 18.52
C THR A 16 -6.06 -7.62 17.33
N LEU A 17 -6.65 -8.81 17.52
CA LEU A 17 -6.94 -9.72 16.42
C LEU A 17 -8.32 -9.37 15.86
N GLU A 18 -8.36 -8.67 14.73
CA GLU A 18 -9.60 -8.30 14.04
C GLU A 18 -9.65 -8.91 12.65
N SER A 19 -10.84 -9.04 12.06
CA SER A 19 -11.03 -9.53 10.69
C SER A 19 -11.03 -8.41 9.65
N SER A 20 -10.67 -7.19 10.03
CA SER A 20 -10.61 -6.04 9.11
C SER A 20 -9.76 -4.90 9.67
N ILE A 21 -9.37 -4.00 8.77
CA ILE A 21 -8.81 -2.68 9.07
C ILE A 21 -9.68 -1.60 8.39
N VAL A 22 -10.01 -0.55 9.13
CA VAL A 22 -10.77 0.61 8.64
C VAL A 22 -9.80 1.78 8.57
N ILE A 23 -9.52 2.27 7.38
CA ILE A 23 -8.60 3.40 7.18
C ILE A 23 -9.41 4.59 6.68
N ASP A 24 -9.26 5.73 7.35
CA ASP A 24 -9.89 6.98 6.91
C ASP A 24 -9.50 7.31 5.46
N LYS A 25 -10.41 7.95 4.74
CA LYS A 25 -10.08 8.56 3.45
C LYS A 25 -9.07 9.68 3.69
N PRO A 26 -7.97 9.75 2.92
CA PRO A 26 -7.02 10.86 3.05
C PRO A 26 -7.68 12.23 2.87
N ALA A 27 -7.13 13.25 3.55
CA ALA A 27 -7.66 14.60 3.47
C ALA A 27 -7.61 15.15 2.03
N GLY A 28 -8.67 15.83 1.60
CA GLY A 28 -8.69 16.55 0.32
C GLY A 28 -8.88 15.69 -0.93
N VAL A 29 -9.15 14.37 -0.81
CA VAL A 29 -9.48 13.52 -1.96
C VAL A 29 -10.58 14.15 -2.82
N ALA A 30 -10.24 14.40 -4.08
CA ALA A 30 -11.12 14.90 -5.13
C ALA A 30 -11.26 13.85 -6.23
N GLU A 31 -12.27 14.03 -7.10
CA GLU A 31 -12.45 13.20 -8.29
C GLU A 31 -11.15 13.13 -9.11
N ASN A 32 -10.84 11.95 -9.63
CA ASN A 32 -9.64 11.64 -10.41
C ASN A 32 -8.32 11.60 -9.62
N ASP A 33 -8.33 11.81 -8.29
CA ASP A 33 -7.17 11.48 -7.46
C ASP A 33 -6.96 9.96 -7.41
N LEU A 34 -5.70 9.53 -7.42
CA LEU A 34 -5.31 8.15 -7.14
C LEU A 34 -5.20 7.96 -5.63
N MET A 35 -5.87 6.95 -5.11
CA MET A 35 -5.62 6.42 -3.77
C MET A 35 -4.89 5.09 -3.88
N VAL A 36 -3.80 4.94 -3.13
CA VAL A 36 -3.05 3.68 -3.04
C VAL A 36 -3.06 3.21 -1.60
N ALA A 37 -3.62 2.04 -1.35
CA ALA A 37 -3.64 1.40 -0.05
C ALA A 37 -2.54 0.36 0.03
N VAL A 38 -1.75 0.37 1.10
CA VAL A 38 -0.75 -0.66 1.40
C VAL A 38 -0.96 -1.12 2.83
N ILE A 39 -1.15 -2.41 3.00
CA ILE A 39 -1.54 -3.01 4.28
C ILE A 39 -0.65 -4.21 4.55
N ALA A 40 0.03 -4.14 5.69
CA ALA A 40 0.75 -5.24 6.29
C ALA A 40 -0.17 -5.97 7.28
N GLN A 41 -0.16 -7.30 7.27
CA GLN A 41 -0.83 -8.10 8.29
C GLN A 41 0.08 -9.22 8.79
N GLY A 42 -0.12 -9.61 10.05
CA GLY A 42 0.45 -10.86 10.56
C GLY A 42 -0.17 -12.06 9.84
N ARG A 43 0.61 -13.11 9.60
CA ARG A 43 0.10 -14.35 9.03
C ARG A 43 0.96 -15.55 9.46
N SER A 44 0.37 -16.75 9.41
CA SER A 44 1.04 -18.00 9.77
C SER A 44 0.89 -19.10 8.70
N GLY A 45 0.48 -18.76 7.47
CA GLY A 45 0.32 -19.71 6.37
C GLY A 45 -0.56 -19.24 5.22
N ASP A 46 -0.41 -19.92 4.08
CA ASP A 46 -1.22 -19.81 2.87
C ASP A 46 -2.26 -20.97 2.78
N PRO A 47 -3.35 -20.84 2.00
CA PRO A 47 -3.76 -19.62 1.31
C PRO A 47 -4.30 -18.59 2.30
N TRP A 48 -4.30 -17.33 1.86
CA TRP A 48 -5.01 -16.27 2.54
C TRP A 48 -5.52 -15.25 1.56
N THR A 49 -6.48 -14.44 2.00
CA THR A 49 -7.02 -13.37 1.18
C THR A 49 -7.30 -12.14 2.02
N MET A 50 -6.93 -10.97 1.48
CA MET A 50 -7.53 -9.71 1.88
C MET A 50 -8.38 -9.17 0.74
N THR A 51 -9.59 -8.75 1.09
CA THR A 51 -10.57 -8.22 0.16
C THR A 51 -10.70 -6.71 0.38
N PRO A 52 -10.43 -5.90 -0.65
CA PRO A 52 -10.61 -4.46 -0.52
C PRO A 52 -12.10 -4.09 -0.64
N PRO A 53 -12.49 -2.87 -0.22
CA PRO A 53 -13.85 -2.37 -0.47
C PRO A 53 -14.16 -2.27 -1.96
N GLY A 54 -15.45 -2.20 -2.30
CA GLY A 54 -15.89 -2.04 -3.69
C GLY A 54 -15.26 -0.82 -4.38
N GLY A 55 -14.89 -0.98 -5.66
CA GLY A 55 -14.26 0.08 -6.45
C GLY A 55 -12.73 0.16 -6.33
N TRP A 56 -12.12 -0.64 -5.45
CA TRP A 56 -10.68 -0.82 -5.39
C TRP A 56 -10.25 -1.96 -6.31
N SER A 57 -9.09 -1.79 -6.92
CA SER A 57 -8.40 -2.80 -7.72
C SER A 57 -7.20 -3.34 -6.95
N THR A 58 -7.03 -4.66 -6.95
CA THR A 58 -5.86 -5.31 -6.34
C THR A 58 -4.68 -5.28 -7.30
N PHE A 59 -3.57 -4.69 -6.87
CA PHE A 59 -2.31 -4.82 -7.62
C PHE A 59 -1.48 -6.00 -7.12
N TYR A 60 -1.50 -6.24 -5.81
CA TYR A 60 -0.72 -7.29 -5.17
C TYR A 60 -1.42 -7.81 -3.93
N ASN A 61 -1.56 -9.12 -3.85
CA ASN A 61 -1.80 -9.83 -2.60
C ASN A 61 -0.59 -10.73 -2.35
N GLY A 62 0.15 -10.46 -1.28
CA GLY A 62 1.36 -11.20 -0.96
C GLY A 62 1.12 -12.67 -0.65
N THR A 63 2.17 -13.47 -0.76
CA THR A 63 2.18 -14.82 -0.21
C THR A 63 2.77 -14.76 1.19
N TYR A 64 2.36 -15.69 2.05
CA TYR A 64 2.96 -15.80 3.37
C TYR A 64 4.46 -16.09 3.27
N TYR A 65 5.27 -15.24 3.90
CA TYR A 65 6.69 -15.49 4.09
C TYR A 65 7.16 -14.83 5.39
N GLY A 66 7.71 -15.62 6.32
CA GLY A 66 8.37 -15.08 7.52
C GLY A 66 7.46 -14.34 8.51
N GLY A 67 6.17 -14.68 8.60
CA GLY A 67 5.27 -14.17 9.66
C GLY A 67 4.43 -12.94 9.31
N ALA A 68 4.76 -12.26 8.21
CA ALA A 68 4.02 -11.10 7.72
C ALA A 68 3.64 -11.26 6.25
N THR A 69 2.63 -10.50 5.84
CA THR A 69 2.30 -10.32 4.43
C THR A 69 2.07 -8.86 4.13
N LEU A 70 2.30 -8.48 2.87
CA LEU A 70 1.99 -7.17 2.34
C LEU A 70 0.99 -7.33 1.20
N SER A 71 -0.05 -6.53 1.24
CA SER A 71 -1.06 -6.47 0.19
C SER A 71 -1.39 -5.04 -0.07
N ALA A 72 -1.74 -4.77 -1.31
CA ALA A 72 -1.90 -3.40 -1.70
C ALA A 72 -2.77 -3.25 -2.95
N PHE A 73 -3.46 -2.12 -2.95
CA PHE A 73 -4.64 -1.85 -3.76
C PHE A 73 -4.58 -0.42 -4.26
N TYR A 74 -5.31 -0.14 -5.33
CA TYR A 74 -5.49 1.22 -5.80
C TYR A 74 -6.94 1.49 -6.18
N LYS A 75 -7.32 2.76 -6.13
CA LYS A 75 -8.63 3.25 -6.57
C LYS A 75 -8.46 4.64 -7.15
N ILE A 76 -9.13 4.89 -8.27
CA ILE A 76 -9.36 6.27 -8.72
C ILE A 76 -10.60 6.79 -7.98
N ALA A 77 -10.46 7.93 -7.33
CA ALA A 77 -11.53 8.59 -6.64
C ALA A 77 -12.61 9.06 -7.63
N GLY A 78 -13.87 8.74 -7.35
CA GLY A 78 -15.02 9.29 -8.07
C GLY A 78 -15.51 10.61 -7.46
N ASP A 79 -16.65 11.10 -7.95
CA ASP A 79 -17.26 12.36 -7.51
C ASP A 79 -17.65 12.37 -6.03
N SER A 80 -17.82 11.19 -5.43
CA SER A 80 -18.12 11.02 -4.01
C SER A 80 -17.41 9.79 -3.46
N GLU A 81 -16.71 9.97 -2.34
CA GLU A 81 -16.02 8.91 -1.63
C GLU A 81 -16.46 8.88 -0.15
N PRO A 82 -16.55 7.69 0.47
CA PRO A 82 -16.91 7.56 1.88
C PRO A 82 -15.92 8.27 2.82
N SER A 83 -16.24 8.32 4.12
CA SER A 83 -15.33 8.80 5.16
C SER A 83 -14.12 7.90 5.33
N ASP A 84 -14.28 6.61 5.08
CA ASP A 84 -13.32 5.55 5.38
C ASP A 84 -13.46 4.37 4.40
N TYR A 85 -12.47 3.49 4.41
CA TYR A 85 -12.43 2.26 3.64
C TYR A 85 -12.12 1.07 4.54
N THR A 86 -12.97 0.05 4.46
CA THR A 86 -12.79 -1.20 5.21
C THR A 86 -12.18 -2.29 4.32
N PHE A 87 -10.99 -2.76 4.66
CA PHE A 87 -10.34 -3.92 4.05
C PHE A 87 -10.53 -5.13 4.96
N THR A 88 -11.03 -6.24 4.42
CA THR A 88 -11.40 -7.43 5.20
C THR A 88 -10.40 -8.56 5.01
N PHE A 89 -10.12 -9.27 6.09
CA PHE A 89 -9.23 -10.42 6.13
C PHE A 89 -10.04 -11.71 6.19
N ASP A 90 -9.48 -12.81 5.72
CA ASP A 90 -10.06 -14.16 5.84
C ASP A 90 -9.90 -14.79 7.23
N ALA A 91 -9.15 -14.15 8.12
CA ALA A 91 -8.90 -14.57 9.51
C ALA A 91 -8.67 -13.35 10.41
N THR A 92 -8.75 -13.53 11.73
CA THR A 92 -8.43 -12.44 12.66
C THR A 92 -6.92 -12.27 12.81
N GLN A 93 -6.43 -11.06 12.56
CA GLN A 93 -5.00 -10.73 12.57
C GLN A 93 -4.77 -9.32 13.12
N ARG A 94 -3.51 -9.07 13.50
CA ARG A 94 -3.01 -7.69 13.64
C ARG A 94 -2.63 -7.16 12.27
N ALA A 95 -2.83 -5.88 12.07
CA ALA A 95 -2.52 -5.22 10.81
C ALA A 95 -2.08 -3.78 11.03
N TYR A 96 -1.36 -3.27 10.06
CA TYR A 96 -1.05 -1.85 9.91
C TYR A 96 -1.16 -1.51 8.44
N GLY A 97 -1.77 -0.38 8.12
CA GLY A 97 -1.89 0.02 6.74
C GLY A 97 -2.08 1.51 6.58
N PHE A 98 -1.84 1.97 5.37
CA PHE A 98 -2.04 3.36 4.99
C PHE A 98 -2.73 3.45 3.63
N ILE A 99 -3.39 4.58 3.41
CA ILE A 99 -3.85 5.04 2.11
C ILE A 99 -3.15 6.35 1.81
N ILE A 100 -2.41 6.43 0.69
CA ILE A 100 -1.90 7.71 0.17
C ILE A 100 -2.85 8.28 -0.87
N ARG A 101 -2.89 9.60 -0.98
CA ARG A 101 -3.52 10.36 -2.05
C ARG A 101 -2.45 10.90 -2.99
N VAL A 102 -2.67 10.72 -4.29
CA VAL A 102 -1.80 11.22 -5.35
C VAL A 102 -2.64 11.95 -6.39
N SER A 103 -2.36 13.23 -6.61
CA SER A 103 -3.00 14.04 -7.65
C SER A 103 -2.17 14.01 -8.94
N GLY A 104 -2.71 14.53 -10.05
CA GLY A 104 -1.96 14.65 -11.31
C GLY A 104 -1.66 13.32 -12.02
N VAL A 105 -2.37 12.25 -11.66
CA VAL A 105 -2.21 10.91 -12.24
C VAL A 105 -2.94 10.74 -13.56
N ARG A 106 -2.52 9.75 -14.35
CA ARG A 106 -3.27 9.29 -15.53
C ARG A 106 -4.30 8.26 -15.09
N VAL A 107 -5.58 8.64 -15.16
CA VAL A 107 -6.70 7.83 -14.64
C VAL A 107 -6.87 6.49 -15.36
N ALA A 108 -6.52 6.42 -16.66
CA ALA A 108 -6.69 5.20 -17.46
C ALA A 108 -5.72 4.08 -17.07
N ASP A 109 -4.52 4.43 -16.59
CA ASP A 109 -3.40 3.53 -16.32
C ASP A 109 -2.51 4.11 -15.19
N PRO A 110 -3.06 4.25 -13.97
CA PRO A 110 -2.39 4.98 -12.88
C PRO A 110 -1.14 4.28 -12.35
N ILE A 111 -0.97 2.98 -12.63
CA ILE A 111 0.18 2.17 -12.21
C ILE A 111 1.02 1.85 -13.44
N ASN A 112 2.25 2.40 -13.49
CA ASN A 112 3.15 2.16 -14.61
C ASN A 112 3.83 0.78 -14.53
N ILE A 113 4.55 0.53 -13.43
CA ILE A 113 5.28 -0.71 -13.18
C ILE A 113 5.43 -0.91 -11.67
N PHE A 114 5.47 -2.16 -11.24
CA PHE A 114 5.84 -2.51 -9.86
C PHE A 114 6.69 -3.77 -9.86
N ASP A 115 7.48 -3.92 -8.81
CA ASP A 115 8.21 -5.15 -8.51
C ASP A 115 8.08 -5.45 -7.02
N LYS A 116 8.28 -6.72 -6.66
CA LYS A 116 8.05 -7.23 -5.32
C LYS A 116 9.05 -8.33 -4.98
N GLU A 117 9.46 -8.36 -3.73
CA GLU A 117 10.29 -9.42 -3.17
C GLU A 117 9.75 -9.79 -1.78
N SER A 118 10.00 -11.01 -1.35
CA SER A 118 9.63 -11.47 -0.01
C SER A 118 10.75 -12.33 0.55
N ASP A 119 11.27 -11.95 1.70
CA ASP A 119 12.40 -12.62 2.33
C ASP A 119 12.22 -12.68 3.85
N ALA A 120 12.88 -13.64 4.49
CA ALA A 120 12.82 -13.92 5.93
C ALA A 120 14.20 -13.60 6.52
N THR A 121 14.62 -12.36 6.30
CA THR A 121 15.91 -11.82 6.72
C THR A 121 15.71 -10.51 7.48
N ASP A 122 16.72 -10.15 8.26
CA ASP A 122 16.74 -8.86 8.97
C ASP A 122 17.07 -7.67 8.04
N THR A 123 17.33 -7.94 6.76
CA THR A 123 17.63 -6.94 5.72
C THR A 123 16.78 -7.14 4.47
N PRO A 124 15.43 -7.06 4.58
CA PRO A 124 14.55 -7.29 3.44
C PRO A 124 14.78 -6.23 2.36
N ARG A 125 14.79 -6.65 1.10
CA ARG A 125 15.02 -5.76 -0.04
C ARG A 125 13.70 -5.32 -0.67
N SER A 126 13.49 -4.02 -0.76
CA SER A 126 12.53 -3.46 -1.72
C SER A 126 13.18 -3.41 -3.11
N PRO A 127 12.67 -4.13 -4.12
CA PRO A 127 13.29 -4.17 -5.44
C PRO A 127 13.20 -2.81 -6.14
N SER A 128 14.14 -2.56 -7.06
CA SER A 128 14.13 -1.38 -7.91
C SER A 128 13.28 -1.61 -9.14
N VAL A 129 12.51 -0.60 -9.56
CA VAL A 129 11.80 -0.60 -10.83
C VAL A 129 12.45 0.40 -11.80
N VAL A 130 12.31 0.14 -13.10
CA VAL A 130 12.65 1.08 -14.17
C VAL A 130 11.35 1.50 -14.82
N THR A 131 10.99 2.77 -14.71
CA THR A 131 9.75 3.29 -15.30
C THR A 131 9.84 3.27 -16.81
N THR A 132 8.72 3.04 -17.48
CA THR A 132 8.63 3.12 -18.95
C THR A 132 8.14 4.47 -19.44
N GLU A 133 7.71 5.31 -18.50
CA GLU A 133 7.20 6.67 -18.72
C GLU A 133 8.00 7.66 -17.85
N ASP A 134 8.11 8.89 -18.35
CA ASP A 134 8.73 10.00 -17.61
C ASP A 134 7.84 10.46 -16.44
N GLU A 135 8.44 11.21 -15.50
CA GLU A 135 7.74 11.92 -14.42
C GLU A 135 6.89 11.01 -13.48
N CYS A 136 7.22 9.72 -13.36
CA CYS A 136 6.54 8.81 -12.45
C CYS A 136 6.88 9.08 -10.97
N LEU A 137 5.89 8.94 -10.08
CA LEU A 137 6.09 8.86 -8.63
C LEU A 137 6.48 7.42 -8.24
N ILE A 138 7.54 7.26 -7.45
CA ILE A 138 7.97 5.96 -6.93
C ILE A 138 7.48 5.78 -5.49
N LEU A 139 6.61 4.79 -5.27
CA LEU A 139 6.22 4.33 -3.94
C LEU A 139 7.01 3.09 -3.56
N ARG A 140 7.54 3.06 -2.33
CA ARG A 140 8.17 1.88 -1.73
C ARG A 140 7.53 1.56 -0.41
N ALA A 141 7.31 0.28 -0.16
CA ALA A 141 6.76 -0.22 1.09
C ALA A 141 7.31 -1.62 1.38
N PHE A 142 7.27 -2.00 2.66
CA PHE A 142 7.62 -3.33 3.13
C PHE A 142 6.76 -3.69 4.35
N ALA A 143 6.65 -4.97 4.66
CA ALA A 143 6.05 -5.51 5.87
C ALA A 143 7.08 -6.36 6.61
N MET A 144 6.96 -6.45 7.94
CA MET A 144 7.83 -7.28 8.79
C MET A 144 7.07 -7.80 10.00
N ASP A 145 7.36 -9.03 10.40
CA ASP A 145 6.85 -9.62 11.63
C ASP A 145 7.90 -9.42 12.74
N ASN A 146 7.59 -8.53 13.69
CA ASN A 146 8.16 -8.54 15.04
C ASN A 146 9.55 -7.90 15.32
N ILE A 147 10.12 -7.08 14.42
CA ILE A 147 11.35 -6.29 14.72
C ILE A 147 11.16 -4.79 14.41
N PHE A 148 11.75 -3.91 15.23
CA PHE A 148 11.80 -2.47 14.97
C PHE A 148 12.73 -2.18 13.79
N ILE A 149 12.37 -1.23 12.92
CA ILE A 149 13.32 -0.63 11.97
C ILE A 149 14.44 0.00 12.81
N THR A 150 15.60 -0.64 12.86
CA THR A 150 16.74 -0.19 13.66
C THR A 150 17.74 0.59 12.83
N GLU A 151 17.70 0.49 11.51
CA GLU A 151 18.47 1.29 10.56
C GLU A 151 17.62 1.62 9.32
N ASP A 152 17.53 2.91 8.99
CA ASP A 152 17.10 3.37 7.67
C ASP A 152 18.36 3.79 6.91
N SER A 153 18.71 3.03 5.86
CA SER A 153 19.86 3.37 4.99
C SER A 153 19.56 4.52 4.01
N GLY A 154 18.37 5.10 4.10
CA GLY A 154 17.88 6.18 3.27
C GLY A 154 17.36 5.70 1.91
N TYR A 155 16.76 6.63 1.18
CA TYR A 155 16.31 6.40 -0.19
C TYR A 155 17.53 6.26 -1.14
N PRO A 156 17.44 5.47 -2.22
CA PRO A 156 18.52 5.41 -3.20
C PRO A 156 18.83 6.77 -3.80
N ALA A 157 20.04 6.89 -4.34
CA ALA A 157 20.50 8.11 -4.99
C ALA A 157 19.45 8.62 -5.99
N ALA A 158 19.18 9.94 -5.94
CA ALA A 158 18.14 10.64 -6.70
C ALA A 158 16.68 10.44 -6.26
N HIS A 159 16.43 9.75 -5.14
CA HIS A 159 15.10 9.65 -4.54
C HIS A 159 15.06 10.36 -3.19
N THR A 160 13.97 11.05 -2.92
CA THR A 160 13.62 11.62 -1.61
C THR A 160 12.32 10.96 -1.18
N GLY A 161 12.14 10.74 0.12
CA GLY A 161 10.84 10.42 0.68
C GLY A 161 10.67 11.01 2.06
#